data_AF-A0A9P8Q066-F1
#
_entry.id   AF-A0A9P8Q066-F1
#
_cell.length_a   1.000
_cell.length_b   1.000
_cell.length_c   1.000
_cell.angle_alpha   90.00
_cell.angle_beta   90.00
_cell.angle_gamma   90.00
#
_symmetry.space_group_name_H-M   'P 1'
#
loop_
_entity.id
_entity.type
_entity.pdbx_description
1 polymer ?
#
loop_
_entity_poly.entity_id
_entity_poly.type
_entity_poly.pdbx_seq_one_letter_code
_entity_poly.pdbx_strand_id
1 'polypeptide(L)'
;KHRISMAIKDATASKTNRITGILASYSAATLKLAGLPKKLTPVIRSLMESIKAEESSLLQLRAASTVSSLIVELNKVGKTNASDKMVKNLCGFLCVDTSEVPEFVPNKSFTDIVLSLRKDDSTSDPAELAAAER
;
A
#
# COMPACT_ATOMS: atom_id res chain seq x y z
N LYS A 1 6.38 -10.96 -30.48
CA LYS A 1 7.10 -10.08 -29.53
C LYS A 1 6.23 -9.67 -28.33
N HIS A 2 4.99 -9.19 -28.54
CA HIS A 2 4.07 -8.81 -27.45
C HIS A 2 3.76 -9.94 -26.44
N ARG A 3 3.37 -11.13 -26.92
CA ARG A 3 3.06 -12.29 -26.05
C ARG A 3 4.21 -12.71 -25.11
N ILE A 4 5.45 -12.65 -25.62
CA ILE A 4 6.64 -12.96 -24.81
C ILE A 4 6.85 -11.89 -23.74
N SER A 5 6.65 -10.62 -24.08
CA SER A 5 6.74 -9.53 -23.11
C SER A 5 5.68 -9.64 -22.02
N MET A 6 4.44 -9.99 -22.35
CA MET A 6 3.39 -10.24 -21.36
C MET A 6 3.77 -11.39 -20.42
N ALA A 7 4.19 -12.54 -20.98
CA ALA A 7 4.59 -13.69 -20.17
C ALA A 7 5.75 -13.37 -19.21
N ILE A 8 6.71 -12.54 -19.64
CA ILE A 8 7.81 -12.08 -18.77
C ILE A 8 7.28 -11.18 -17.65
N LYS A 9 6.36 -10.25 -17.95
CA LYS A 9 5.75 -9.37 -16.95
C LYS A 9 4.99 -10.18 -15.90
N ASP A 10 4.15 -11.12 -16.34
CA ASP A 10 3.35 -11.96 -15.44
C ASP A 10 4.25 -12.82 -14.52
N ALA A 11 5.29 -13.43 -15.10
CA ALA A 11 6.25 -14.21 -14.32
C ALA A 11 7.01 -13.33 -13.29
N THR A 12 7.36 -12.10 -13.68
CA THR A 12 8.06 -11.15 -12.79
C THR A 12 7.15 -10.64 -11.67
N ALA A 13 5.88 -10.37 -11.98
CA ALA A 13 4.87 -9.98 -11.00
C ALA A 13 4.66 -11.12 -9.98
N SER A 14 4.43 -12.35 -10.46
CA SER A 14 4.27 -13.52 -9.59
C SER A 14 5.48 -13.76 -8.67
N LYS A 15 6.70 -13.60 -9.21
CA LYS A 15 7.93 -13.66 -8.41
C LYS A 15 7.97 -12.57 -7.35
N THR A 16 7.61 -11.35 -7.70
CA THR A 16 7.64 -10.20 -6.79
C THR A 16 6.63 -10.38 -5.65
N ASN A 17 5.41 -10.80 -5.94
CA ASN A 17 4.37 -11.06 -4.93
C ASN A 17 4.86 -12.08 -3.90
N ARG A 18 5.46 -13.19 -4.36
CA ARG A 18 6.04 -14.21 -3.46
C ARG A 18 7.16 -13.66 -2.59
N ILE A 19 8.06 -12.86 -3.17
CA ILE A 19 9.18 -12.25 -2.43
C ILE A 19 8.66 -11.31 -1.35
N THR A 20 7.63 -10.50 -1.65
CA THR A 20 7.01 -9.58 -0.70
C THR A 20 6.51 -10.32 0.54
N GLY A 21 5.70 -11.37 0.36
CA GLY A 21 5.17 -12.15 1.47
C GLY A 21 6.26 -12.87 2.30
N ILE A 22 7.29 -13.43 1.65
CA ILE A 22 8.41 -14.08 2.33
C ILE A 22 9.21 -13.08 3.17
N LEU A 23 9.59 -11.94 2.60
CA LEU A 23 10.39 -10.93 3.29
C LEU A 23 9.62 -10.28 4.44
N ALA A 24 8.33 -10.01 4.27
CA ALA A 24 7.48 -9.48 5.33
C ALA A 24 7.32 -10.48 6.47
N SER A 25 7.10 -11.76 6.16
CA SER A 25 7.01 -12.83 7.16
C SER A 25 8.32 -13.01 7.93
N TYR A 26 9.46 -12.99 7.25
CA TYR A 26 10.78 -13.02 7.87
C TYR A 26 11.01 -11.82 8.80
N SER A 27 10.59 -10.63 8.37
CA SER A 27 10.72 -9.39 9.14
C SER A 27 9.84 -9.41 10.38
N ALA A 28 8.60 -9.90 10.26
CA ALA A 28 7.70 -10.09 11.39
C ALA A 28 8.23 -11.11 12.40
N ALA A 29 8.76 -12.24 11.93
CA ALA A 29 9.39 -13.24 12.79
C ALA A 29 10.62 -12.67 13.51
N THR A 30 11.47 -11.92 12.81
CA THR A 30 12.66 -11.27 13.38
C THR A 30 12.27 -10.31 14.51
N LEU A 31 11.24 -9.49 14.31
CA LEU A 31 10.76 -8.57 15.34
C LEU A 31 10.22 -9.29 16.58
N LYS A 32 9.47 -10.38 16.39
CA LYS A 32 8.87 -11.14 17.49
C LYS A 32 9.88 -11.96 18.28
N LEU A 33 10.89 -12.51 17.60
CA LEU A 33 11.86 -13.43 18.20
C LEU A 33 13.11 -12.71 18.73
N ALA A 34 13.62 -11.72 17.99
CA ALA A 34 14.87 -11.03 18.29
C ALA A 34 14.68 -9.56 18.70
N GLY A 35 13.44 -9.06 18.72
CA GLY A 35 13.14 -7.66 19.03
C GLY A 35 13.57 -6.72 17.90
N LEU A 36 13.87 -5.46 18.25
CA LEU A 36 14.24 -4.44 17.27
C LEU A 36 15.66 -4.70 16.70
N PRO A 37 15.80 -4.93 15.38
CA PRO A 37 17.10 -5.14 14.77
C PRO A 37 17.93 -3.85 14.74
N LYS A 38 19.26 -4.00 14.64
CA LYS A 38 20.19 -2.86 14.48
C LYS A 38 19.88 -2.02 13.24
N LYS A 39 19.53 -2.68 12.13
CA LYS A 39 19.15 -2.04 10.86
C LYS A 39 17.64 -2.17 10.65
N LEU A 40 16.90 -1.10 10.91
CA LEU A 40 15.43 -1.09 10.83
C LEU A 40 14.90 -0.92 9.40
N THR A 41 15.60 -0.19 8.54
CA THR A 41 15.11 0.15 7.18
C THR A 41 14.68 -1.06 6.35
N PRO A 42 15.44 -2.18 6.29
CA PRO A 42 15.02 -3.35 5.52
C PRO A 42 13.73 -3.99 6.05
N VAL A 43 13.57 -4.02 7.39
CA VAL A 43 12.39 -4.58 8.08
C VAL A 43 11.17 -3.70 7.88
N ILE A 44 11.33 -2.38 7.97
CA ILE A 44 10.24 -1.44 7.69
C ILE A 44 9.82 -1.57 6.22
N ARG A 45 10.79 -1.60 5.29
CA ARG A 45 10.49 -1.66 3.85
C ARG A 45 9.73 -2.93 3.48
N SER A 46 10.17 -4.10 3.95
CA SER A 46 9.49 -5.37 3.64
C SER A 46 8.07 -5.41 4.17
N LEU A 47 7.83 -4.92 5.39
CA LEU A 47 6.49 -4.87 5.99
C LEU A 47 5.58 -3.87 5.27
N MET A 48 6.09 -2.67 4.96
CA MET A 48 5.32 -1.65 4.25
C MET A 48 5.00 -2.05 2.80
N GLU A 49 5.92 -2.77 2.12
CA GLU A 49 5.65 -3.33 0.79
C GLU A 49 4.53 -4.37 0.83
N SER A 50 4.50 -5.22 1.86
CA SER A 50 3.40 -6.19 2.04
C SER A 50 2.08 -5.49 2.38
N ILE A 51 2.07 -4.40 3.15
CA ILE A 51 0.85 -3.60 3.32
C ILE A 51 0.34 -3.08 1.97
N LYS A 52 1.24 -2.62 1.10
CA LYS A 52 0.88 -1.99 -0.18
C LYS A 52 0.46 -2.98 -1.28
N ALA A 53 1.18 -4.08 -1.42
CA ALA A 53 1.16 -4.91 -2.64
C ALA A 53 0.77 -6.38 -2.41
N GLU A 54 0.46 -6.79 -1.18
CA GLU A 54 0.07 -8.17 -0.87
C GLU A 54 -1.36 -8.47 -1.33
N GLU A 55 -1.52 -9.51 -2.13
CA GLU A 55 -2.85 -9.96 -2.62
C GLU A 55 -3.60 -10.78 -1.56
N SER A 56 -2.87 -11.49 -0.69
CA SER A 56 -3.47 -12.27 0.38
C SER A 56 -3.85 -11.37 1.56
N SER A 57 -5.15 -11.18 1.76
CA SER A 57 -5.69 -10.41 2.90
C SER A 57 -5.17 -10.91 4.26
N LEU A 58 -4.97 -12.23 4.41
CA LEU A 58 -4.40 -12.81 5.63
C LEU A 58 -2.94 -12.37 5.85
N LEU A 59 -2.11 -12.40 4.81
CA LEU A 59 -0.71 -11.97 4.91
C LEU A 59 -0.62 -10.45 5.13
N GLN A 60 -1.44 -9.68 4.42
CA GLN A 60 -1.53 -8.23 4.57
C GLN A 60 -1.94 -7.85 6.00
N LEU A 61 -2.94 -8.52 6.57
CA LEU A 61 -3.37 -8.30 7.97
C LEU A 61 -2.28 -8.64 8.98
N ARG A 62 -1.52 -9.73 8.75
CA ARG A 62 -0.36 -10.07 9.60
C ARG A 62 0.73 -9.01 9.53
N ALA A 63 1.02 -8.49 8.33
CA ALA A 63 1.96 -7.39 8.16
C ALA A 63 1.47 -6.13 8.87
N ALA A 64 0.18 -5.77 8.73
CA ALA A 64 -0.44 -4.61 9.40
C ALA A 64 -0.35 -4.71 10.93
N SER A 65 -0.69 -5.87 11.51
CA SER A 65 -0.54 -6.12 12.95
C SER A 65 0.92 -5.96 13.40
N THR A 66 1.87 -6.47 12.61
CA THR A 66 3.30 -6.33 12.91
C THR A 66 3.77 -4.88 12.82
N VAL A 67 3.31 -4.11 11.83
CA VAL A 67 3.63 -2.69 11.66
C VAL A 67 3.09 -1.87 12.83
N SER A 68 1.87 -2.14 13.29
CA SER A 68 1.29 -1.50 14.48
C SER A 68 2.17 -1.74 15.72
N SER A 69 2.51 -3.00 15.99
CA SER A 69 3.41 -3.34 17.10
C SER A 69 4.79 -2.69 16.95
N LEU A 70 5.34 -2.66 15.74
CA LEU A 70 6.64 -2.02 15.46
C LEU A 70 6.60 -0.51 15.74
N ILE A 71 5.54 0.20 15.34
CA ILE A 71 5.37 1.63 15.62
C ILE A 71 5.36 1.88 17.13
N VAL A 72 4.62 1.06 17.89
CA VAL A 72 4.58 1.13 19.36
C VAL A 72 5.96 0.91 19.95
N GLU A 73 6.69 -0.12 19.52
CA GLU A 73 8.04 -0.40 20.01
C GLU A 73 9.05 0.71 19.65
N LEU A 74 8.97 1.27 18.44
CA LEU A 74 9.83 2.38 18.03
C LEU A 74 9.61 3.63 18.90
N ASN A 75 8.36 3.92 19.26
CA ASN A 75 8.05 5.01 20.17
C ASN A 75 8.61 4.77 21.58
N LYS A 76 8.51 3.54 22.10
CA LYS A 76 9.08 3.18 23.42
C LYS A 76 10.59 3.40 23.49
N VAL A 77 11.32 3.11 22.42
CA VAL A 77 12.78 3.28 22.36
C VAL A 77 13.24 4.66 21.86
N GLY A 78 12.32 5.64 21.76
CA GLY A 78 12.64 7.01 21.36
C GLY A 78 12.97 7.20 19.87
N LYS A 79 12.63 6.24 19.00
CA LYS A 79 12.83 6.32 17.55
C LYS A 79 11.62 6.92 16.83
N THR A 80 11.09 8.02 17.35
CA THR A 80 9.85 8.68 16.89
C THR A 80 9.91 9.12 15.42
N ASN A 81 11.06 9.59 14.94
CA ASN A 81 11.23 9.96 13.53
C ASN A 81 10.92 8.81 12.56
N ALA A 82 11.22 7.56 12.96
CA ALA A 82 10.94 6.40 12.12
C ALA A 82 9.45 6.02 12.16
N SER A 83 8.82 6.05 13.33
CA SER A 83 7.39 5.78 13.48
C SER A 83 6.54 6.84 12.79
N ASP A 84 6.85 8.13 12.95
CA ASP A 84 6.14 9.24 12.29
C ASP A 84 6.19 9.10 10.76
N LYS A 85 7.36 8.72 10.22
CA LYS A 85 7.51 8.47 8.79
C LYS A 85 6.68 7.27 8.32
N MET A 86 6.60 6.21 9.13
CA MET A 86 5.75 5.06 8.83
C MET A 86 4.27 5.44 8.83
N VAL A 87 3.80 6.15 9.86
CA VAL A 87 2.41 6.62 9.97
C VAL A 87 2.05 7.53 8.80
N LYS A 88 2.91 8.49 8.46
CA LYS A 88 2.71 9.36 7.28
C LYS A 88 2.59 8.56 5.98
N ASN A 89 3.38 7.49 5.83
CA ASN A 89 3.29 6.63 4.65
C ASN A 89 1.99 5.82 4.61
N LEU A 90 1.53 5.31 5.76
CA LEU A 90 0.22 4.65 5.89
C LEU A 90 -0.93 5.59 5.55
N CYS A 91 -0.92 6.83 6.07
CA CYS A 91 -1.91 7.84 5.70
C CYS A 91 -1.88 8.12 4.19
N GLY A 92 -0.70 8.16 3.57
CA GLY A 92 -0.57 8.28 2.13
C GLY A 92 -1.23 7.12 1.38
N PHE A 93 -1.08 5.87 1.85
CA PHE A 93 -1.69 4.70 1.22
C PHE A 93 -3.22 4.71 1.28
N LEU A 94 -3.80 5.20 2.36
CA LEU A 94 -5.26 5.33 2.49
C LEU A 94 -5.87 6.31 1.46
N CYS A 95 -5.08 7.25 0.96
CA CYS A 95 -5.54 8.29 0.03
C CYS A 95 -5.25 7.98 -1.45
N VAL A 96 -4.84 6.75 -1.79
CA VAL A 96 -4.50 6.38 -3.18
C VAL A 96 -5.74 6.05 -4.02
N ASP A 97 -6.80 5.54 -3.37
CA ASP A 97 -8.04 5.20 -4.07
C ASP A 97 -8.84 6.47 -4.37
N THR A 98 -8.81 6.92 -5.63
CA THR A 98 -9.49 8.15 -6.07
C THR A 98 -11.00 8.01 -6.15
N SER A 99 -11.52 6.77 -6.10
CA SER A 99 -12.96 6.54 -5.98
C SER A 99 -13.46 6.90 -4.58
N GLU A 100 -12.64 6.67 -3.55
CA GLU A 100 -12.97 6.96 -2.15
C GLU A 100 -12.42 8.31 -1.67
N VAL A 101 -11.24 8.71 -2.16
CA VAL A 101 -10.55 9.96 -1.80
C VAL A 101 -10.34 10.81 -3.05
N PRO A 102 -11.27 11.72 -3.38
CA PRO A 102 -11.19 12.53 -4.60
C PRO A 102 -9.95 13.42 -4.64
N GLU A 103 -9.33 13.52 -5.81
CA GLU A 103 -8.22 14.43 -6.02
C GLU A 103 -8.69 15.89 -6.08
N PHE A 104 -8.01 16.79 -5.38
CA PHE A 104 -8.40 18.20 -5.36
C PHE A 104 -8.20 18.91 -6.71
N VAL A 105 -7.05 18.70 -7.37
CA VAL A 105 -6.66 19.48 -8.56
C VAL A 105 -7.63 19.32 -9.73
N PRO A 106 -8.08 18.10 -10.11
CA PRO A 106 -9.06 17.92 -11.16
C PRO A 106 -10.45 18.46 -10.79
N ASN A 107 -10.76 18.52 -9.49
CA ASN A 107 -12.09 18.88 -9.00
C ASN A 107 -12.25 20.36 -8.61
N LYS A 108 -11.16 21.13 -8.50
CA LYS A 108 -11.18 22.51 -7.96
C LYS A 108 -12.04 23.51 -8.74
N SER A 109 -12.26 23.29 -10.03
CA SER A 109 -13.00 24.20 -10.91
C SER A 109 -14.52 24.05 -10.77
N PHE A 110 -14.98 22.99 -10.11
CA PHE A 110 -16.39 22.69 -9.94
C PHE A 110 -16.90 23.38 -8.67
N THR A 111 -17.60 24.50 -8.83
CA THR A 111 -18.12 25.31 -7.72
C THR A 111 -19.62 25.15 -7.50
N ASP A 112 -20.38 24.83 -8.55
CA ASP A 112 -21.85 24.86 -8.56
C ASP A 112 -22.47 23.47 -8.84
N ILE A 113 -21.74 22.38 -8.53
CA ILE A 113 -22.22 21.01 -8.74
C ILE A 113 -22.02 20.14 -7.48
N VAL A 114 -22.82 19.08 -7.37
CA VAL A 114 -22.67 18.05 -6.35
C VAL A 114 -21.80 16.92 -6.88
N LEU A 115 -20.57 16.78 -6.36
CA LEU A 115 -19.60 15.79 -6.86
C LEU A 115 -20.09 14.33 -6.75
N SER A 116 -20.93 14.01 -5.77
CA SER A 116 -21.53 12.68 -5.63
C SER A 116 -22.41 12.32 -6.82
N LEU A 117 -23.21 13.27 -7.33
CA LEU A 117 -24.06 13.03 -8.51
C LEU A 117 -23.21 12.77 -9.76
N ARG A 118 -22.11 13.51 -9.93
CA ARG A 118 -21.18 13.28 -11.02
C ARG A 118 -20.49 11.92 -10.92
N LYS A 119 -20.13 11.47 -9.71
CA LYS A 119 -19.56 10.13 -9.49
C LYS A 119 -20.56 9.07 -9.94
N ASP A 120 -21.81 9.17 -9.51
CA ASP A 120 -22.88 8.23 -9.89
C ASP A 120 -23.12 8.22 -11.41
N ASP A 121 -23.15 9.39 -12.05
CA ASP A 121 -23.28 9.50 -13.51
C ASP A 121 -22.06 8.90 -14.24
N SER A 122 -20.83 9.17 -13.78
CA SER A 122 -19.61 8.63 -14.39
C SER A 122 -19.48 7.11 -14.27
N THR A 123 -19.99 6.51 -13.19
CA THR A 123 -20.03 5.04 -13.06
C THR A 123 -20.94 4.35 -14.05
N SER A 124 -21.84 5.10 -14.70
CA SER A 124 -22.75 4.60 -15.73
C SER A 124 -22.21 4.71 -17.16
N ASP A 125 -21.10 5.45 -17.38
CA ASP A 125 -20.55 5.68 -18.72
C ASP A 125 -19.45 4.64 -19.07
N PRO A 126 -19.67 3.75 -20.05
CA PRO A 126 -18.72 2.69 -20.41
C PRO A 126 -17.34 3.21 -20.86
N ALA A 127 -17.26 4.48 -21.27
CA ALA A 127 -16.03 5.09 -21.79
C ALA A 127 -15.02 5.47 -20.70
N GLU A 128 -15.47 5.84 -19.50
CA GLU A 128 -14.57 6.23 -18.39
C GLU A 128 -14.07 5.02 -17.57
N LEU A 129 -14.88 3.95 -17.46
CA LEU A 129 -14.46 2.65 -16.90
C LEU A 129 -13.22 2.08 -17.62
N ALA A 130 -13.12 2.25 -18.94
CA ALA A 130 -11.97 1.80 -19.74
C ALA A 130 -10.71 2.67 -19.57
N ALA A 131 -10.86 3.90 -19.07
CA ALA A 131 -9.75 4.81 -18.80
C ALA A 131 -9.15 4.59 -17.40
N ALA A 132 -9.95 4.11 -16.43
CA ALA A 132 -9.50 3.76 -15.09
C ALA A 132 -8.70 2.44 -15.02
N GLU A 133 -8.81 1.57 -16.03
CA GLU A 133 -8.10 0.27 -16.11
C GLU A 133 -6.71 0.34 -16.81
N ARG A 134 -6.20 1.53 -17.16
CA ARG A 134 -4.88 1.71 -17.80
C ARG A 134 -3.88 2.43 -16.92
#